data_AF-A0A9X3EMR6-F1
#
_entry.id   AF-A0A9X3EMR6-F1
#
_cell.length_a   1.000
_cell.length_b   1.000
_cell.length_c   1.000
_cell.angle_alpha   90.00
_cell.angle_beta   90.00
_cell.angle_gamma   90.00
#
_symmetry.space_group_name_H-M   'P 1'
#
loop_
_entity.id
_entity.type
_entity.pdbx_description
1 polymer ?
#
loop_
_entity_poly.entity_id
_entity_poly.type
_entity_poly.pdbx_seq_one_letter_code
_entity_poly.pdbx_strand_id
1 'polypeptide(L)' 'MTPPLLKFRYEYPPGEAHFLEAPSAEAAVLFLRRTYPHNPVDVLPTLREISRWPAFWKTVDGQGLVVPDNVKPRS' A
#
# COMPACT_ATOMS: atom_id res chain seq x y z
N MET A 1 -15.23 17.10 7.53
CA MET A 1 -14.59 15.83 7.97
C MET A 1 -13.97 15.20 6.73
N THR A 2 -12.66 14.96 6.74
CA THR A 2 -12.00 14.20 5.68
C THR A 2 -12.40 12.74 5.83
N PRO A 3 -12.89 12.05 4.78
CA PRO A 3 -13.20 10.63 4.88
C PRO A 3 -11.94 9.85 5.26
N PRO A 4 -12.06 8.76 6.05
CA PRO A 4 -10.92 7.91 6.37
C PRO A 4 -10.32 7.34 5.07
N LEU A 5 -8.99 7.33 4.98
CA LEU A 5 -8.29 6.80 3.82
C LEU A 5 -8.35 5.27 3.80
N LEU A 6 -8.65 4.72 2.63
CA LEU A 6 -8.57 3.29 2.36
C LEU A 6 -7.12 2.93 2.00
N LYS A 7 -6.70 1.72 2.38
CA LYS A 7 -5.37 1.20 2.12
C LYS A 7 -5.45 0.19 0.99
N PHE A 8 -4.57 0.31 0.03
CA PHE A 8 -4.50 -0.60 -1.11
C PHE A 8 -3.09 -1.18 -1.26
N ARG A 9 -3.05 -2.42 -1.73
CA ARG A 9 -1.85 -3.11 -2.22
C ARG A 9 -2.00 -3.33 -3.72
N TYR A 10 -0.92 -3.17 -4.47
CA TYR A 10 -0.83 -3.58 -5.87
C TYR A 10 0.55 -4.19 -6.13
N GLU A 11 0.72 -4.84 -7.27
CA GLU A 11 2.00 -5.44 -7.66
C GLU A 11 2.44 -4.91 -9.01
N TYR A 12 3.63 -4.32 -9.08
CA TYR A 12 4.27 -3.99 -10.36
C TYR A 12 5.76 -3.61 -10.20
N PRO A 13 6.72 -4.36 -10.78
CA PRO A 13 6.52 -5.56 -11.61
C PRO A 13 5.88 -6.73 -10.84
N PRO A 14 5.39 -7.78 -11.52
CA PRO A 14 4.75 -8.92 -10.86
C PRO A 14 5.62 -9.49 -9.72
N GLY A 15 5.01 -9.71 -8.55
CA GLY A 15 5.71 -10.17 -7.35
C GLY A 15 6.29 -9.06 -6.46
N GLU A 16 6.34 -7.81 -6.92
CA GLU A 16 6.78 -6.67 -6.11
C GLU A 16 5.58 -5.93 -5.53
N ALA A 17 5.34 -6.07 -4.23
CA ALA A 17 4.20 -5.46 -3.56
C ALA A 17 4.47 -3.98 -3.26
N HIS A 18 3.59 -3.13 -3.79
CA HIS A 18 3.49 -1.71 -3.47
C HIS A 18 2.20 -1.41 -2.74
N PHE A 19 2.17 -0.27 -2.08
CA PHE A 19 1.07 0.11 -1.23
C PHE A 19 0.76 1.60 -1.36
N LEU A 20 -0.52 1.96 -1.26
CA LEU A 20 -0.97 3.34 -1.33
C LEU A 20 -2.20 3.54 -0.44
N GLU A 21 -2.38 4.77 0.05
CA GLU A 21 -3.62 5.22 0.68
C GLU A 21 -4.40 6.11 -0.30
N ALA A 22 -5.71 5.92 -0.39
CA ALA A 22 -6.57 6.73 -1.25
C ALA A 22 -7.97 6.89 -0.64
N PRO A 23 -8.68 8.00 -0.95
CA PRO A 23 -10.03 8.24 -0.42
C PRO A 23 -11.10 7.31 -1.02
N SER A 24 -10.81 6.65 -2.14
CA SER A 24 -11.67 5.65 -2.78
C SER A 24 -10.87 4.72 -3.70
N ALA A 25 -11.48 3.62 -4.14
CA ALA A 25 -10.88 2.72 -5.13
C ALA A 25 -10.66 3.43 -6.49
N GLU A 26 -11.57 4.31 -6.90
CA GLU A 26 -11.45 5.09 -8.13
C GLU A 26 -10.22 6.00 -8.09
N ALA A 27 -9.94 6.63 -6.95
CA ALA A 27 -8.75 7.45 -6.78
C ALA A 27 -7.46 6.61 -6.89
N ALA A 28 -7.45 5.40 -6.32
CA ALA A 28 -6.35 4.45 -6.47
C ALA A 28 -6.15 4.02 -7.95
N VAL A 29 -7.23 3.74 -8.67
CA VAL A 29 -7.20 3.39 -10.10
C VAL A 29 -6.67 4.55 -10.94
N LEU A 30 -7.11 5.78 -10.68
CA LEU A 30 -6.63 6.97 -11.39
C LEU A 30 -5.14 7.21 -11.16
N PHE A 31 -4.66 7.00 -9.92
CA PHE A 31 -3.24 7.00 -9.63
C PHE A 31 -2.49 5.97 -10.47
N LEU A 32 -2.91 4.71 -10.46
CA LEU A 32 -2.23 3.64 -11.20
C LEU A 32 -2.23 3.88 -12.72
N ARG A 33 -3.32 4.41 -13.29
CA ARG A 33 -3.37 4.77 -14.72
C ARG A 33 -2.41 5.89 -15.09
N ARG A 34 -2.13 6.82 -14.17
CA ARG A 34 -1.14 7.91 -14.38
C ARG A 34 0.29 7.43 -14.19
N THR A 35 0.53 6.55 -13.22
CA THR A 35 1.85 6.01 -12.90
C THR A 35 2.30 4.97 -13.93
N TYR A 36 1.39 4.13 -14.39
CA TYR A 36 1.65 3.04 -15.35
C TYR A 36 0.78 3.20 -16.60
N PRO A 37 0.95 4.29 -17.38
CA PRO A 37 0.08 4.58 -18.52
C PRO A 37 0.18 3.52 -19.64
N HIS A 38 1.31 2.79 -19.70
CA HIS A 38 1.57 1.76 -20.70
C HIS A 38 1.26 0.33 -20.20
N ASN A 39 1.09 0.14 -18.89
CA ASN A 39 0.88 -1.17 -18.25
C ASN A 39 -0.36 -1.25 -17.34
N PRO A 40 -1.47 -0.54 -17.63
CA PRO A 40 -2.62 -0.57 -16.73
C PRO A 40 -3.25 -1.96 -16.63
N VAL A 41 -3.16 -2.75 -17.71
CA VAL A 41 -3.67 -4.14 -17.74
C VAL A 41 -2.87 -5.09 -16.84
N ASP A 42 -1.59 -4.78 -16.59
CA ASP A 42 -0.74 -5.60 -15.73
C ASP A 42 -0.93 -5.22 -14.26
N VAL A 43 -1.09 -3.92 -13.98
CA VAL A 43 -1.12 -3.40 -12.60
C VAL A 43 -2.53 -3.45 -12.00
N LEU A 44 -3.56 -3.00 -12.73
CA LEU A 44 -4.90 -2.83 -12.16
C LEU A 44 -5.52 -4.14 -11.61
N PRO A 45 -5.36 -5.32 -12.25
CA PRO A 45 -5.90 -6.57 -11.71
C PRO A 45 -5.28 -7.00 -10.37
N THR A 46 -4.09 -6.48 -10.05
CA THR A 46 -3.37 -6.77 -8.79
C THR A 46 -3.81 -5.87 -7.64
N LEU A 47 -4.54 -4.79 -7.93
CA LEU A 47 -5.01 -3.84 -6.93
C LEU A 47 -6.01 -4.51 -5.98
N ARG A 48 -5.70 -4.50 -4.69
CA ARG A 48 -6.53 -5.04 -3.61
C ARG A 48 -6.61 -4.04 -2.47
N GLU A 49 -7.81 -3.76 -1.99
CA GLU A 49 -7.97 -3.09 -0.71
C GLU A 49 -7.49 -4.02 0.42
N ILE A 50 -6.79 -3.47 1.40
CA ILE A 50 -6.29 -4.19 2.56
C ILE A 50 -6.80 -3.55 3.85
N SER A 51 -7.19 -4.36 4.82
CA SER A 51 -7.75 -3.88 6.08
C SER A 51 -6.74 -3.12 6.96
N ARG A 52 -5.44 -3.39 6.77
CA ARG A 52 -4.34 -2.77 7.52
C ARG A 52 -3.05 -2.80 6.73
N TRP A 53 -2.12 -1.92 7.11
CA TRP A 53 -0.75 -1.97 6.61
C TRP A 53 -0.10 -3.31 6.94
N PRO A 54 0.70 -3.90 6.03
CA PRO A 54 1.33 -5.18 6.29
C PRO A 54 2.35 -5.04 7.42
N ALA A 55 2.22 -5.91 8.43
CA ALA A 55 3.11 -5.89 9.60
C ALA A 55 4.57 -6.24 9.26
N PHE A 56 4.80 -6.95 8.15
CA PHE A 56 6.12 -7.42 7.72
C PHE A 56 7.00 -6.33 7.10
N TRP A 57 6.48 -5.11 6.88
CA TRP A 57 7.36 -3.97 6.61
C TRP A 57 8.14 -3.70 7.89
N LYS A 58 9.39 -4.15 7.92
CA LYS A 58 10.26 -4.07 9.10
C LYS A 58 10.27 -2.61 9.56
N THR A 59 9.63 -2.36 10.69
CA THR A 59 9.77 -1.09 11.37
C THR A 59 11.16 -1.11 11.96
N VAL A 60 12.01 -0.16 11.56
CA VAL A 60 13.33 -0.01 12.17
C VAL A 60 13.31 1.17 13.13
N ASP A 61 14.04 1.06 14.23
CA ASP A 61 14.22 2.17 15.16
C ASP A 61 15.22 3.21 14.59
N GLY A 62 15.50 4.27 15.35
CA GLY A 62 16.46 5.31 14.96
C GLY A 62 17.91 4.82 14.80
N GLN A 63 18.19 3.56 15.15
CA GLN A 63 19.50 2.91 14.98
C GLN A 63 19.48 1.88 13.83
N GLY A 64 18.35 1.72 13.13
CA GLY A 64 18.21 0.79 12.01
C GLY A 64 17.93 -0.66 12.42
N LEU A 65 17.59 -0.92 13.70
CA LEU A 65 17.27 -2.27 14.18
C LEU A 65 15.78 -2.57 14.03
N VAL A 66 15.44 -3.80 13.66
CA VAL A 66 14.05 -4.24 13.52
C VAL A 66 13.33 -4.17 14.87
N VAL A 67 12.32 -3.32 14.95
CA VAL A 67 11.41 -3.19 16.09
C VAL A 67 10.50 -4.43 16.14
N PRO A 68 10.53 -5.20 17.23
CA PRO A 68 9.65 -6.35 17.41
C PRO A 68 8.17 -5.96 17.42
N ASP A 69 7.31 -6.80 16.83
CA ASP A 69 5.88 -6.54 16.68
C ASP A 69 5.12 -6.31 18.00
N ASN A 70 5.65 -6.78 19.14
CA ASN A 70 5.06 -6.58 20.47
C ASN A 70 5.26 -5.17 21.05
N VAL A 71 6.10 -4.34 20.44
CA VAL A 71 6.35 -2.94 20.86
C VAL A 71 5.66 -1.94 19.92
N LYS A 72 5.03 -2.40 18.83
CA LYS A 72 4.30 -1.53 17.91
C LYS A 72 3.08 -0.93 18.63
N PRO A 73 2.92 0.41 18.69
CA PRO A 73 1.71 0.99 19.21
C PRO A 73 0.53 0.54 18.33
N ARG A 74 -0.48 -0.07 18.95
CA ARG A 74 -1.75 -0.37 18.28
C ARG A 74 -2.44 0.97 18.04
N SER A 75 -2.37 1.48 16.81
CA SER A 75 -3.24 2.56 16.33
C SER A 75 -4.63 2.03 16.02
#